data_AF-G4MBQ9-F1
#
_entry.id   AF-G4MBQ9-F1
#
_cell.length_a   1.000
_cell.length_b   1.000
_cell.length_c   1.000
_cell.angle_alpha   90.00
_cell.angle_beta   90.00
_cell.angle_gamma   90.00
#
_symmetry.space_group_name_H-M   'P 1'
#
loop_
_entity.id
_entity.type
_entity.pdbx_description
1 polymer ?
#
loop_
_entity_poly.entity_id
_entity_poly.type
_entity_poly.pdbx_seq_one_letter_code
_entity_poly.pdbx_strand_id
1 'polypeptide(L)'
;MARLARLYVPEQPQHVILRGLDQRPAFVDDQDYELFIDCLRTASRDHHLSIHVYALMPQAVHLLVTPRGESSLPKAMQAVGRRYVAHFNRRYMRRGTLWEGRYRATVIEGECYFLLATRVVETAPVRAQLLAAPQDYKWSSYRHHIGVTLDGLITDHPLFWSLGNTLFERQHAYKELCEQPLDEREAHRLLQATLKGWVFGSDAYREWASHAANRRVSPLPRGRPRKIRETSQPQ
;
A
#
# COMPACT_ATOMS: atom_id res chain seq x y z
N MET A 1 -7.40 -13.04 21.68
CA MET A 1 -7.44 -13.78 20.39
C MET A 1 -6.12 -13.55 19.66
N ALA A 2 -5.45 -14.60 19.21
CA ALA A 2 -4.18 -14.47 18.50
C ALA A 2 -4.37 -13.63 17.22
N ARG A 3 -3.50 -12.65 17.02
CA ARG A 3 -3.58 -11.74 15.87
C ARG A 3 -3.10 -12.47 14.62
N LEU A 4 -3.87 -12.38 13.52
CA LEU A 4 -3.47 -12.98 12.25
C LEU A 4 -2.10 -12.47 11.77
N ALA A 5 -1.33 -13.37 11.17
CA ALA A 5 -0.12 -13.05 10.43
C ALA A 5 -0.42 -12.06 9.29
N ARG A 6 0.61 -11.38 8.79
CA ARG A 6 0.45 -10.52 7.60
C ARG A 6 0.22 -11.40 6.40
N LEU A 7 -0.76 -11.03 5.58
CA LEU A 7 -0.99 -11.75 4.34
C LEU A 7 0.21 -11.50 3.42
N TYR A 8 0.77 -12.58 2.92
CA TYR A 8 1.83 -12.55 1.92
C TYR A 8 1.49 -13.57 0.85
N VAL A 9 1.63 -13.13 -0.39
CA VAL A 9 1.65 -13.98 -1.59
C VAL A 9 2.96 -13.64 -2.31
N PRO A 10 3.77 -14.65 -2.69
CA PRO A 10 5.06 -14.42 -3.33
C PRO A 10 4.99 -13.51 -4.55
N GLU A 11 5.90 -12.53 -4.60
CA GLU A 11 6.11 -11.62 -5.74
C GLU A 11 4.87 -10.82 -6.18
N GLN A 12 3.84 -10.73 -5.34
CA GLN A 12 2.63 -9.96 -5.64
C GLN A 12 2.69 -8.56 -5.03
N PRO A 13 2.19 -7.54 -5.75
CA PRO A 13 2.12 -6.17 -5.24
C PRO A 13 1.15 -6.07 -4.06
N GLN A 14 1.47 -5.17 -3.14
CA GLN A 14 0.71 -4.90 -1.94
C GLN A 14 0.47 -3.40 -1.77
N HIS A 15 -0.79 -3.01 -1.59
CA HIS A 15 -1.13 -1.66 -1.16
C HIS A 15 -1.06 -1.61 0.37
N VAL A 16 -0.35 -0.62 0.90
CA VAL A 16 -0.01 -0.48 2.32
C VAL A 16 -0.44 0.89 2.84
N ILE A 17 -1.07 0.92 4.01
CA ILE A 17 -1.47 2.16 4.70
C ILE A 17 -0.90 2.15 6.11
N LEU A 18 -0.23 3.22 6.52
CA LEU A 18 0.17 3.49 7.90
C LEU A 18 -0.49 4.77 8.37
N ARG A 19 -1.27 4.73 9.45
CA ARG A 19 -2.06 5.87 9.95
C ARG A 19 -1.47 6.45 11.22
N GLY A 20 -1.40 7.78 11.27
CA GLY A 20 -1.02 8.57 12.43
C GLY A 20 -2.05 8.43 13.54
N LEU A 21 -1.59 8.37 14.78
CA LEU A 21 -2.43 8.19 15.96
C LEU A 21 -3.39 9.37 16.14
N ASP A 22 -4.68 9.07 16.34
CA ASP A 22 -5.74 10.05 16.64
C ASP A 22 -5.81 11.22 15.64
N GLN A 23 -5.60 10.96 14.35
CA GLN A 23 -5.56 11.99 13.29
C GLN A 23 -4.49 13.08 13.53
N ARG A 24 -3.53 12.83 14.41
CA ARG A 24 -2.44 13.78 14.66
C ARG A 24 -1.44 13.71 13.51
N PRO A 25 -0.83 14.86 13.16
CA PRO A 25 0.22 14.87 12.16
C PRO A 25 1.38 13.98 12.63
N ALA A 26 1.74 13.03 11.77
CA ALA A 26 2.97 12.28 11.82
C ALA A 26 4.12 13.02 11.11
N PHE A 27 3.82 14.08 10.36
CA PHE A 27 4.78 14.97 9.70
C PHE A 27 4.36 16.42 9.93
N VAL A 28 5.24 17.24 10.50
CA VAL A 28 4.96 18.63 10.86
C VAL A 28 5.66 19.59 9.90
N ASP A 29 6.89 19.29 9.50
CA ASP A 29 7.69 20.11 8.59
C ASP A 29 8.39 19.25 7.53
N ASP A 30 9.10 19.90 6.60
CA ASP A 30 9.81 19.23 5.51
C ASP A 30 10.86 18.22 6.00
N GLN A 31 11.51 18.50 7.14
CA GLN A 31 12.55 17.64 7.70
C GLN A 31 11.99 16.29 8.15
N ASP A 32 10.76 16.27 8.65
CA ASP A 32 10.06 15.02 8.99
C ASP A 32 9.83 14.15 7.75
N TYR A 33 9.38 14.74 6.64
CA TYR A 33 9.13 14.01 5.40
C TYR A 33 10.44 13.47 4.80
N GLU A 34 11.48 14.30 4.72
CA GLU A 34 12.81 13.92 4.21
C GLU A 34 13.38 12.75 5.02
N LEU A 35 13.36 12.85 6.34
CA LEU A 35 13.85 11.79 7.21
C LEU A 35 13.07 10.49 7.02
N PHE A 36 11.75 10.56 6.84
CA PHE A 36 10.94 9.36 6.61
C PHE A 36 11.28 8.71 5.27
N ILE A 37 11.46 9.49 4.20
CA ILE A 37 11.90 9.00 2.89
C ILE A 37 13.26 8.32 3.02
N ASP A 38 14.21 8.91 3.76
CA ASP A 38 15.54 8.31 4.00
C ASP A 38 15.47 7.01 4.81
N CYS A 39 14.60 6.97 5.82
CA CYS A 39 14.32 5.75 6.57
C CYS A 39 13.74 4.68 5.66
N LEU A 40 12.79 5.05 4.80
CA LEU A 40 12.14 4.14 3.86
C LEU A 40 13.14 3.61 2.83
N ARG A 41 14.00 4.46 2.27
CA ARG A 41 15.07 4.10 1.32
C ARG A 41 16.07 3.13 1.92
N THR A 42 16.50 3.39 3.16
CA THR A 42 17.43 2.49 3.87
C THR A 42 16.75 1.13 4.12
N ALA A 43 15.54 1.16 4.69
CA ALA A 43 14.81 -0.04 5.06
C ALA A 43 14.37 -0.89 3.85
N SER A 44 14.01 -0.26 2.73
CA SER A 44 13.59 -0.94 1.51
C SER A 44 14.76 -1.71 0.89
N ARG A 45 15.94 -1.09 0.84
CA ARG A 45 17.17 -1.72 0.37
C ARG A 45 17.58 -2.89 1.27
N ASP A 46 17.66 -2.66 2.58
CA ASP A 46 18.18 -3.65 3.54
C ASP A 46 17.24 -4.87 3.70
N HIS A 47 15.98 -4.74 3.30
CA HIS A 47 14.97 -5.81 3.39
C HIS A 47 14.39 -6.24 2.05
N HIS A 48 15.00 -5.82 0.92
CA HIS A 48 14.59 -6.20 -0.44
C HIS A 48 13.10 -5.96 -0.70
N LEU A 49 12.63 -4.75 -0.40
CA LEU A 49 11.28 -4.29 -0.67
C LEU A 49 11.31 -3.31 -1.84
N SER A 50 10.66 -3.65 -2.96
CA SER A 50 10.49 -2.70 -4.06
C SER A 50 9.39 -1.72 -3.70
N ILE A 51 9.70 -0.42 -3.70
CA ILE A 51 8.72 0.65 -3.56
C ILE A 51 8.36 1.12 -4.96
N HIS A 52 7.12 0.91 -5.37
CA HIS A 52 6.65 1.38 -6.68
C HIS A 52 6.07 2.78 -6.58
N VAL A 53 5.33 3.04 -5.50
CA VAL A 53 4.58 4.29 -5.35
C VAL A 53 4.51 4.66 -3.88
N TYR A 54 4.57 5.95 -3.56
CA TYR A 54 4.26 6.47 -2.23
C TYR A 54 3.51 7.80 -2.26
N ALA A 55 2.75 8.05 -1.19
CA ALA A 55 2.28 9.37 -0.80
C ALA A 55 2.36 9.49 0.73
N LEU A 56 3.17 10.44 1.21
CA LEU A 56 3.30 10.76 2.62
C LEU A 56 2.40 11.96 2.92
N MET A 57 1.22 11.71 3.49
CA MET A 57 0.30 12.76 3.93
C MET A 57 0.54 13.08 5.41
N PRO A 58 0.15 14.27 5.91
CA PRO A 58 0.43 14.67 7.30
C PRO A 58 0.02 13.62 8.33
N GLN A 59 -1.08 12.89 8.09
CA GLN A 59 -1.64 11.93 9.04
C GLN A 59 -1.58 10.48 8.55
N ALA A 60 -1.07 10.20 7.35
CA ALA A 60 -1.05 8.84 6.81
C ALA A 60 0.02 8.67 5.74
N VAL A 61 0.57 7.46 5.66
CA VAL A 61 1.47 7.03 4.60
C VAL A 61 0.77 5.96 3.78
N HIS A 62 0.73 6.17 2.47
CA HIS A 62 0.24 5.21 1.50
C HIS A 62 1.41 4.73 0.64
N LEU A 63 1.55 3.42 0.46
CA LEU A 63 2.59 2.82 -0.37
C LEU A 63 1.99 1.75 -1.28
N LEU A 64 2.55 1.59 -2.48
CA LEU A 64 2.40 0.40 -3.31
C LEU A 64 3.77 -0.26 -3.44
N VAL A 65 3.88 -1.52 -3.01
CA VAL A 65 5.16 -2.20 -2.84
C VAL A 65 5.10 -3.64 -3.30
N THR A 66 6.22 -4.21 -3.73
CA THR A 66 6.35 -5.65 -3.96
C THR A 66 7.44 -6.23 -3.04
N PRO A 67 7.07 -7.03 -2.04
CA PRO A 67 8.04 -7.67 -1.16
C PRO A 67 8.69 -8.88 -1.84
N ARG A 68 10.04 -8.92 -1.89
CA ARG A 68 10.78 -10.09 -2.41
C ARG A 68 10.60 -11.34 -1.56
N GLY A 69 10.36 -11.20 -0.26
CA GLY A 69 10.10 -12.29 0.67
C GLY A 69 9.04 -11.95 1.71
N GLU A 70 8.51 -12.96 2.39
CA GLU A 70 7.46 -12.80 3.41
C GLU A 70 7.82 -11.78 4.50
N SER A 71 9.11 -11.74 4.87
CA SER A 71 9.61 -10.83 5.91
C SER A 71 10.02 -9.44 5.41
N SER A 72 10.06 -9.20 4.09
CA SER A 72 10.54 -7.94 3.50
C SER A 72 9.75 -6.73 3.97
N LEU A 73 8.44 -6.72 3.74
CA LEU A 73 7.57 -5.62 4.16
C LEU A 73 7.50 -5.47 5.70
N PRO A 74 7.28 -6.54 6.49
CA PRO A 74 7.27 -6.44 7.95
C PRO A 74 8.56 -5.83 8.54
N LYS A 75 9.73 -6.29 8.09
CA LYS A 75 11.03 -5.82 8.60
C LYS A 75 11.30 -4.38 8.15
N ALA A 76 11.00 -4.04 6.91
CA ALA A 76 11.14 -2.66 6.41
C ALA A 76 10.31 -1.67 7.23
N MET A 77 9.01 -1.94 7.41
CA MET A 77 8.15 -1.04 8.20
C MET A 77 8.55 -0.98 9.67
N GLN A 78 9.08 -2.07 10.23
CA GLN A 78 9.62 -2.07 11.59
C GLN A 78 10.87 -1.19 11.71
N ALA A 79 11.80 -1.29 10.75
CA ALA A 79 13.02 -0.48 10.73
C ALA A 79 12.70 1.02 10.59
N VAL A 80 11.79 1.38 9.66
CA VAL A 80 11.27 2.75 9.51
C VAL A 80 10.66 3.24 10.81
N GLY A 81 9.75 2.46 11.41
CA GLY A 81 9.09 2.82 12.66
C GLY A 81 10.07 3.05 13.81
N ARG A 82 11.09 2.19 13.96
CA ARG A 82 12.11 2.35 15.01
C ARG A 82 12.90 3.65 14.86
N ARG A 83 13.38 3.95 13.66
CA ARG A 83 14.23 5.12 13.41
C ARG A 83 13.43 6.43 13.43
N TYR A 84 12.33 6.47 12.69
CA TYR A 84 11.52 7.68 12.53
C TYR A 84 10.81 8.09 13.82
N VAL A 85 10.10 7.15 14.48
CA VAL A 85 9.33 7.48 15.70
C VAL A 85 10.25 7.92 16.83
N ALA A 86 11.44 7.31 16.96
CA ALA A 86 12.41 7.74 17.95
C ALA A 86 12.90 9.17 17.69
N HIS A 87 13.18 9.52 16.43
CA HIS A 87 13.56 10.88 16.04
C HIS A 87 12.42 11.88 16.31
N PHE A 88 11.22 11.58 15.83
CA PHE A 88 10.05 12.44 15.98
C PHE A 88 9.74 12.73 17.46
N ASN A 89 9.76 11.69 18.30
CA ASN A 89 9.55 11.83 19.74
C ASN A 89 10.63 12.72 20.39
N ARG A 90 11.90 12.58 19.99
CA ARG A 90 12.99 13.41 20.49
C ARG A 90 12.82 14.87 20.06
N ARG A 91 12.51 15.11 18.78
CA ARG A 91 12.37 16.46 18.20
C ARG A 91 11.21 17.24 18.82
N TYR A 92 10.06 16.59 18.97
CA TYR A 92 8.83 17.23 19.46
C TYR A 92 8.56 17.01 20.95
N MET A 93 9.54 16.52 21.71
CA MET A 93 9.42 16.21 23.14
C MET A 93 8.20 15.33 23.47
N ARG A 94 7.87 14.39 22.57
CA ARG A 94 6.75 13.45 22.72
C ARG A 94 7.24 12.12 23.29
N ARG A 95 6.28 11.34 23.81
CA ARG A 95 6.48 9.95 24.24
C ARG A 95 5.39 9.07 23.64
N GLY A 96 5.65 7.78 23.56
CA GLY A 96 4.68 6.79 23.09
C GLY A 96 4.71 6.58 21.57
N THR A 97 3.61 6.04 21.04
CA THR A 97 3.50 5.65 19.62
C THR A 97 3.07 6.82 18.75
N LEU A 98 3.62 6.91 17.55
CA LEU A 98 3.20 7.88 16.54
C LEU A 98 2.02 7.39 15.68
N TRP A 99 1.89 6.07 15.54
CA TRP A 99 0.94 5.41 14.66
C TRP A 99 -0.19 4.74 15.45
N GLU A 100 -1.37 4.58 14.84
CA GLU A 100 -2.52 3.85 15.42
C GLU A 100 -2.24 2.34 15.65
N GLY A 101 -1.08 1.87 15.20
CA GLY A 101 -0.60 0.52 15.40
C GLY A 101 0.31 0.10 14.27
N ARG A 102 0.30 -1.22 13.97
CA ARG A 102 0.99 -1.73 12.78
C ARG A 102 0.29 -1.21 11.51
N TYR A 103 1.02 -1.10 10.39
CA TYR A 103 0.48 -0.80 9.06
C TYR A 103 -0.72 -1.68 8.66
N ARG A 104 -1.44 -1.36 7.61
CA ARG A 104 -2.50 -2.19 6.99
C ARG A 104 -2.04 -2.52 5.59
N ALA A 105 -2.33 -3.71 5.09
CA ALA A 105 -1.83 -4.14 3.79
C ALA A 105 -2.79 -5.16 3.16
N THR A 106 -2.99 -5.04 1.85
CA THR A 106 -3.66 -6.05 1.01
C THR A 106 -2.72 -6.46 -0.12
N VAL A 107 -2.77 -7.73 -0.49
CA VAL A 107 -2.22 -8.21 -1.77
C VAL A 107 -3.23 -7.85 -2.86
N ILE A 108 -2.75 -7.38 -4.01
CA ILE A 108 -3.60 -7.03 -5.15
C ILE A 108 -3.28 -7.92 -6.36
N GLU A 109 -4.30 -8.24 -7.15
CA GLU A 109 -4.12 -8.80 -8.50
C GLU A 109 -3.51 -7.72 -9.40
N GLY A 110 -2.23 -7.87 -9.71
CA GLY A 110 -1.43 -6.84 -10.39
C GLY A 110 -2.04 -6.42 -11.73
N GLU A 111 -2.26 -7.38 -12.63
CA GLU A 111 -2.77 -7.14 -13.99
C GLU A 111 -4.07 -6.31 -14.02
N CYS A 112 -4.94 -6.51 -13.03
CA CYS A 112 -6.22 -5.80 -12.97
C CYS A 112 -6.15 -4.48 -12.20
N TYR A 113 -5.39 -4.44 -11.10
CA TYR A 113 -5.54 -3.39 -10.09
C TYR A 113 -4.26 -2.62 -9.78
N PHE A 114 -3.11 -2.95 -10.39
CA PHE A 114 -1.87 -2.24 -10.11
C PHE A 114 -1.96 -0.76 -10.48
N LEU A 115 -2.35 -0.44 -11.71
CA LEU A 115 -2.47 0.95 -12.17
C LEU A 115 -3.57 1.72 -11.41
N LEU A 116 -4.67 1.06 -11.07
CA LEU A 116 -5.69 1.61 -10.17
C LEU A 116 -5.07 1.97 -8.80
N ALA A 117 -4.33 1.05 -8.19
CA ALA A 117 -3.71 1.25 -6.88
C ALA A 117 -2.68 2.38 -6.91
N THR A 118 -1.87 2.45 -7.96
CA THR A 118 -0.92 3.53 -8.20
C THR A 118 -1.64 4.89 -8.19
N ARG A 119 -2.71 5.05 -8.99
CA ARG A 119 -3.52 6.28 -9.01
C ARG A 119 -4.13 6.59 -7.64
N VAL A 120 -4.68 5.58 -6.94
CA VAL A 120 -5.26 5.76 -5.61
C VAL A 120 -4.25 6.30 -4.61
N VAL A 121 -3.01 5.82 -4.65
CA VAL A 121 -1.93 6.28 -3.76
C VAL A 121 -1.52 7.71 -4.11
N GLU A 122 -1.21 8.00 -5.37
CA GLU A 122 -0.65 9.30 -5.77
C GLU A 122 -1.67 10.44 -5.77
N THR A 123 -2.95 10.12 -5.99
CA THR A 123 -4.04 11.10 -5.87
C THR A 123 -4.57 11.22 -4.44
N ALA A 124 -4.08 10.41 -3.47
CA ALA A 124 -4.54 10.47 -2.08
C ALA A 124 -4.47 11.89 -1.47
N PRO A 125 -3.43 12.71 -1.69
CA PRO A 125 -3.37 14.09 -1.18
C PRO A 125 -4.50 14.97 -1.74
N VAL A 126 -4.83 14.83 -3.02
CA VAL A 126 -5.93 15.56 -3.68
C VAL A 126 -7.28 15.09 -3.16
N ARG A 127 -7.46 13.76 -3.01
CA ARG A 127 -8.66 13.15 -2.41
C ARG A 127 -8.87 13.58 -0.96
N ALA A 128 -7.78 13.88 -0.24
CA ALA A 128 -7.78 14.43 1.11
C ALA A 128 -7.91 15.96 1.13
N GLN A 129 -8.14 16.61 -0.01
CA GLN A 129 -8.31 18.06 -0.16
C GLN A 129 -7.08 18.87 0.31
N LEU A 130 -5.88 18.29 0.28
CA LEU A 130 -4.66 19.00 0.65
C LEU A 130 -4.20 19.95 -0.46
N LEU A 131 -4.41 19.57 -1.73
CA LEU A 131 -4.05 20.35 -2.92
C LEU A 131 -5.03 20.06 -4.06
N ALA A 132 -5.01 20.92 -5.08
CA ALA A 132 -5.85 20.77 -6.27
C ALA A 132 -5.34 19.73 -7.26
N ALA A 133 -4.02 19.54 -7.37
CA ALA A 133 -3.42 18.64 -8.35
C ALA A 133 -2.30 17.76 -7.75
N PRO A 134 -2.13 16.51 -8.22
CA PRO A 134 -1.15 15.58 -7.65
C PRO A 134 0.30 16.03 -7.89
N GLN A 135 0.61 16.71 -9.01
CA GLN A 135 1.96 17.24 -9.29
C GLN A 135 2.46 18.29 -8.28
N ASP A 136 1.53 18.96 -7.61
CA ASP A 136 1.88 20.01 -6.65
C ASP A 136 2.29 19.41 -5.29
N TYR A 137 2.04 18.11 -5.08
CA TYR A 137 2.40 17.44 -3.85
C TYR A 137 3.77 16.77 -3.91
N LYS A 138 4.79 17.50 -3.44
CA LYS A 138 6.19 17.05 -3.42
C LYS A 138 6.46 15.78 -2.60
N TRP A 139 5.59 15.42 -1.65
CA TRP A 139 5.75 14.25 -0.79
C TRP A 139 5.07 13.00 -1.34
N SER A 140 5.03 12.88 -2.67
CA SER A 140 4.54 11.72 -3.38
C SER A 140 5.47 11.37 -4.55
N SER A 141 5.39 10.13 -5.02
CA SER A 141 6.10 9.66 -6.20
C SER A 141 5.51 10.16 -7.52
N TYR A 142 4.41 10.92 -7.53
CA TYR A 142 3.70 11.26 -8.77
C TYR A 142 4.61 11.96 -9.78
N ARG A 143 5.41 12.92 -9.29
CA ARG A 143 6.37 13.67 -10.10
C ARG A 143 7.42 12.77 -10.76
N HIS A 144 7.71 11.60 -10.19
CA HIS A 144 8.56 10.60 -10.83
C HIS A 144 7.88 9.95 -12.01
N HIS A 145 6.65 9.45 -11.82
CA HIS A 145 5.92 8.74 -12.87
C HIS A 145 5.47 9.63 -14.02
N ILE A 146 5.35 10.95 -13.83
CA ILE A 146 5.10 11.91 -14.92
C ILE A 146 6.38 12.57 -15.49
N GLY A 147 7.56 12.13 -15.05
CA GLY A 147 8.85 12.59 -15.61
C GLY A 147 9.32 13.97 -15.18
N VAL A 148 8.75 14.55 -14.13
CA VAL A 148 9.18 15.84 -13.57
C VAL A 148 10.43 15.70 -12.70
N THR A 149 10.61 14.56 -12.03
CA THR A 149 11.77 14.27 -11.18
C THR A 149 12.22 12.82 -11.33
N LEU A 150 13.50 12.53 -11.04
CA LEU A 150 13.95 11.15 -10.89
C LEU A 150 14.06 10.83 -9.39
N ASP A 151 13.33 9.83 -8.91
CA ASP A 151 13.39 9.40 -7.51
C ASP A 151 14.01 8.01 -7.41
N GLY A 152 15.24 7.93 -6.89
CA GLY A 152 15.97 6.67 -6.71
C GLY A 152 15.38 5.73 -5.65
N LEU A 153 14.34 6.13 -4.91
CA LEU A 153 13.56 5.22 -4.07
C LEU A 153 12.65 4.31 -4.91
N ILE A 154 12.22 4.79 -6.08
CA ILE A 154 11.21 4.10 -6.88
C ILE A 154 11.84 2.99 -7.72
N THR A 155 11.20 1.83 -7.67
CA THR A 155 11.43 0.72 -8.58
C THR A 155 10.20 0.62 -9.47
N ASP A 156 10.32 0.96 -10.74
CA ASP A 156 9.20 0.81 -11.67
C ASP A 156 8.75 -0.66 -11.77
N HIS A 157 7.44 -0.87 -11.79
CA HIS A 157 6.84 -2.20 -11.97
C HIS A 157 6.71 -2.52 -13.47
N PRO A 158 6.77 -3.81 -13.89
CA PRO A 158 6.55 -4.19 -15.29
C PRO A 158 5.24 -3.64 -15.90
N LEU A 159 4.18 -3.54 -15.11
CA LEU A 159 2.89 -2.96 -15.52
C LEU A 159 2.92 -1.43 -15.75
N PHE A 160 3.90 -0.74 -15.18
CA PHE A 160 4.18 0.65 -15.56
C PHE A 160 4.99 0.68 -16.88
N TRP A 161 5.94 -0.23 -17.06
CA TRP A 161 6.70 -0.33 -18.31
C TRP A 161 5.84 -0.69 -19.51
N SER A 162 4.75 -1.43 -19.32
CA SER A 162 3.82 -1.78 -20.40
C SER A 162 2.99 -0.60 -20.91
N LEU A 163 3.04 0.58 -20.26
CA LEU A 163 2.34 1.78 -20.72
C LEU A 163 2.95 2.39 -22.00
N GLY A 164 4.19 2.03 -22.35
CA GLY A 164 4.86 2.56 -23.53
C GLY A 164 6.22 1.92 -23.79
N ASN A 165 6.73 2.05 -25.01
CA ASN A 165 8.03 1.50 -25.40
C ASN A 165 9.18 2.40 -24.98
N THR A 166 8.94 3.71 -24.87
CA THR A 166 9.92 4.69 -24.40
C THR A 166 9.57 5.24 -23.02
N LEU A 167 10.55 5.81 -22.31
CA LEU A 167 10.32 6.47 -21.03
C LEU A 167 9.29 7.61 -21.16
N PHE A 168 9.39 8.40 -22.23
CA PHE A 168 8.49 9.52 -22.49
C PHE A 168 7.05 9.05 -22.75
N GLU A 169 6.87 8.00 -23.56
CA GLU A 169 5.54 7.40 -23.80
C GLU A 169 4.89 6.90 -22.50
N ARG A 170 5.66 6.21 -21.65
CA ARG A 170 5.16 5.71 -20.35
C ARG A 170 4.71 6.85 -19.45
N GLN A 171 5.52 7.90 -19.33
CA GLN A 171 5.22 9.07 -18.51
C GLN A 171 4.00 9.82 -19.02
N HIS A 172 3.87 9.96 -20.35
CA HIS A 172 2.71 10.57 -20.99
C HIS A 172 1.43 9.75 -20.76
N ALA A 173 1.46 8.46 -21.08
CA ALA A 173 0.32 7.55 -20.91
C ALA A 173 -0.12 7.48 -19.45
N TYR A 174 0.84 7.48 -18.51
CA TYR A 174 0.53 7.51 -17.09
C TYR A 174 -0.14 8.82 -16.65
N LYS A 175 0.35 9.96 -17.17
CA LYS A 175 -0.27 11.27 -16.91
C LYS A 175 -1.71 11.31 -17.43
N GLU A 176 -1.94 10.89 -18.68
CA GLU A 176 -3.30 10.81 -19.27
C GLU A 176 -4.22 9.91 -18.46
N LEU A 177 -3.71 8.76 -18.01
CA LEU A 177 -4.45 7.84 -17.14
C LEU A 177 -4.85 8.51 -15.81
N CYS A 178 -4.00 9.35 -15.24
CA CYS A 178 -4.30 10.07 -14.00
C CYS A 178 -5.27 11.24 -14.17
N GLU A 179 -5.33 11.84 -15.37
CA GLU A 179 -6.28 12.89 -15.72
C GLU A 179 -7.71 12.35 -15.94
N GLN A 180 -7.85 11.06 -16.27
CA GLN A 180 -9.14 10.41 -16.31
C GLN A 180 -9.78 10.30 -14.92
N PRO A 181 -11.12 10.29 -14.80
CA PRO A 181 -11.79 10.01 -13.54
C PRO A 181 -11.36 8.65 -12.95
N LEU A 182 -11.24 8.58 -11.63
CA LEU A 182 -11.00 7.33 -10.91
C LEU A 182 -12.33 6.67 -10.60
N ASP A 183 -12.44 5.34 -10.77
CA ASP A 183 -13.61 4.63 -10.25
C ASP A 183 -13.59 4.64 -8.71
N GLU A 184 -14.39 5.53 -8.14
CA GLU A 184 -14.50 5.71 -6.69
C GLU A 184 -14.96 4.46 -5.95
N ARG A 185 -15.76 3.59 -6.59
CA ARG A 185 -16.21 2.34 -5.99
C ARG A 185 -15.04 1.38 -5.88
N GLU A 186 -14.21 1.28 -6.92
CA GLU A 186 -13.01 0.44 -6.91
C GLU A 186 -11.95 0.96 -5.95
N ALA A 187 -11.68 2.26 -5.97
CA ALA A 187 -10.80 2.91 -5.01
C ALA A 187 -11.24 2.61 -3.57
N HIS A 188 -12.54 2.74 -3.27
CA HIS A 188 -13.08 2.40 -1.96
C HIS A 188 -12.90 0.91 -1.62
N ARG A 189 -13.16 0.00 -2.56
CA ARG A 189 -12.97 -1.45 -2.35
C ARG A 189 -11.50 -1.78 -2.04
N LEU A 190 -10.55 -1.20 -2.77
CA LEU A 190 -9.12 -1.35 -2.50
C LEU A 190 -8.74 -0.87 -1.10
N LEU A 191 -9.18 0.34 -0.71
CA LEU A 191 -8.92 0.89 0.61
C LEU A 191 -9.50 -0.01 1.71
N GLN A 192 -10.74 -0.48 1.55
CA GLN A 192 -11.39 -1.39 2.49
C GLN A 192 -10.66 -2.73 2.60
N ALA A 193 -10.26 -3.33 1.48
CA ALA A 193 -9.47 -4.55 1.45
C ALA A 193 -8.14 -4.37 2.19
N THR A 194 -7.48 -3.22 1.99
CA THR A 194 -6.23 -2.85 2.66
C THR A 194 -6.39 -2.78 4.18
N LEU A 195 -7.42 -2.08 4.66
CA LEU A 195 -7.69 -1.91 6.10
C LEU A 195 -8.03 -3.24 6.79
N LYS A 196 -8.79 -4.11 6.10
CA LYS A 196 -9.18 -5.44 6.60
C LYS A 196 -8.07 -6.47 6.45
N GLY A 197 -7.17 -6.27 5.48
CA GLY A 197 -6.06 -7.15 5.15
C GLY A 197 -6.48 -8.45 4.46
N TRP A 198 -7.38 -8.37 3.47
CA TRP A 198 -7.80 -9.51 2.65
C TRP A 198 -7.48 -9.23 1.19
N VAL A 199 -7.22 -10.28 0.40
CA VAL A 199 -6.84 -10.14 -1.02
C VAL A 199 -7.83 -9.27 -1.78
N PHE A 200 -7.31 -8.38 -2.61
CA PHE A 200 -8.06 -7.58 -3.56
C PHE A 200 -7.79 -8.05 -4.98
N GLY A 201 -8.74 -8.79 -5.54
CA GLY A 201 -8.62 -9.46 -6.84
C GLY A 201 -9.93 -10.11 -7.22
N SER A 202 -9.98 -10.61 -8.45
CA SER A 202 -11.01 -11.48 -9.00
C SER A 202 -11.18 -12.75 -8.16
N ASP A 203 -12.30 -13.45 -8.32
CA ASP A 203 -12.53 -14.70 -7.59
C ASP A 203 -11.52 -15.79 -8.01
N ALA A 204 -11.17 -15.84 -9.31
CA ALA A 204 -10.10 -16.71 -9.82
C ALA A 204 -8.75 -16.39 -9.17
N TYR A 205 -8.40 -15.10 -9.02
CA TYR A 205 -7.19 -14.70 -8.34
C TYR A 205 -7.19 -15.07 -6.86
N ARG A 206 -8.33 -14.95 -6.17
CA ARG A 206 -8.45 -15.37 -4.76
C ARG A 206 -8.28 -16.86 -4.59
N GLU A 207 -8.86 -17.65 -5.50
CA GLU A 207 -8.69 -19.10 -5.51
C GLU A 207 -7.21 -19.46 -5.69
N TRP A 208 -6.55 -18.91 -6.72
CA TRP A 208 -5.12 -19.08 -6.92
C TRP A 208 -4.28 -18.65 -5.71
N ALA A 209 -4.53 -17.44 -5.18
CA ALA A 209 -3.80 -16.89 -4.05
C ALA A 209 -4.00 -17.74 -2.78
N SER A 210 -5.12 -18.46 -2.64
CA SER A 210 -5.36 -19.33 -1.49
C SER A 210 -4.37 -20.51 -1.40
N HIS A 211 -3.82 -20.94 -2.54
CA HIS A 211 -2.81 -21.99 -2.61
C HIS A 211 -1.39 -21.49 -2.35
N ALA A 212 -1.10 -20.22 -2.68
CA ALA A 212 0.23 -19.62 -2.55
C ALA A 212 0.41 -18.80 -1.27
N ALA A 213 -0.67 -18.34 -0.64
CA ALA A 213 -0.61 -17.44 0.51
C ALA A 213 -0.17 -18.15 1.79
N ASN A 214 0.54 -17.41 2.64
CA ASN A 214 0.92 -17.87 3.98
C ASN A 214 -0.25 -18.00 4.98
N ARG A 215 -1.45 -17.54 4.59
CA ARG A 215 -2.69 -17.67 5.36
C ARG A 215 -3.90 -17.53 4.45
N ARG A 216 -5.09 -17.81 4.99
CA ARG A 216 -6.37 -17.56 4.30
C ARG A 216 -6.46 -16.16 3.73
N VAL A 217 -6.95 -16.09 2.50
CA VAL A 217 -7.05 -14.89 1.65
C VAL A 217 -8.36 -14.12 1.81
N SER A 218 -9.37 -14.75 2.39
CA SER A 218 -10.71 -14.19 2.65
C SER A 218 -11.19 -14.51 4.07
N PRO A 219 -12.12 -13.70 4.63
CA PRO A 219 -12.72 -13.98 5.92
C PRO A 219 -13.63 -15.22 5.84
N LEU A 220 -13.77 -15.94 6.96
CA LEU A 220 -14.79 -16.99 7.06
C LEU A 220 -16.20 -16.37 6.93
N PRO A 221 -17.15 -17.09 6.31
CA PRO A 221 -18.56 -16.71 6.35
C PRO A 221 -19.00 -16.50 7.80
N ARG A 222 -19.72 -15.40 8.05
CA ARG A 222 -20.31 -15.14 9.38
C ARG A 222 -21.53 -16.04 9.57
N GLY A 223 -21.49 -16.96 10.53
CA GLY A 223 -22.64 -17.79 10.93
C GLY A 223 -22.24 -19.18 11.43
N ARG A 224 -23.16 -19.85 12.14
CA ARG A 224 -23.03 -21.27 12.54
C ARG A 224 -22.98 -22.14 11.28
N PRO A 225 -22.07 -23.13 11.16
CA PRO A 225 -22.08 -24.07 10.05
C PRO A 225 -23.48 -24.68 9.88
N ARG A 226 -24.00 -24.70 8.65
CA ARG A 226 -25.31 -25.28 8.37
C ARG A 226 -25.23 -26.77 8.70
N LYS A 227 -26.05 -27.24 9.66
CA LYS A 227 -26.09 -28.65 10.06
C LYS A 227 -26.53 -29.47 8.83
N ILE A 228 -25.62 -30.25 8.25
CA ILE A 228 -25.96 -31.19 7.20
C ILE A 228 -26.90 -32.21 7.84
N ARG A 229 -28.16 -32.28 7.38
CA ARG A 229 -29.06 -33.36 7.77
C ARG A 229 -28.65 -34.56 6.94
N GLU A 230 -28.09 -35.58 7.59
CA GLU A 230 -27.99 -36.90 7.00
C GLU A 230 -29.40 -37.38 6.67
N THR A 231 -29.71 -37.50 5.39
CA THR A 231 -30.92 -38.13 4.89
C THR A 231 -30.80 -39.62 5.17
N SER A 232 -31.35 -40.07 6.31
CA SER A 232 -31.58 -41.49 6.56
C SER A 232 -32.48 -42.05 5.44
N GLN A 233 -31.93 -42.99 4.68
CA GLN A 233 -32.67 -43.76 3.68
C GLN A 233 -33.76 -44.58 4.37
N PRO A 234 -35.02 -44.56 3.88
CA PRO A 234 -36.05 -45.44 4.40
C PRO A 234 -35.80 -46.89 3.93
N GLN A 235 -35.89 -47.82 4.87
CA GLN A 235 -35.95 -49.28 4.63
C GLN A 235 -37.31 -49.67 4.05
#